data_AF-A0A2C9K5E1-F1
#
_entry.id   AF-A0A2C9K5E1-F1
#
_cell.length_a   1.000
_cell.length_b   1.000
_cell.length_c   1.000
_cell.angle_alpha   90.00
_cell.angle_beta   90.00
_cell.angle_gamma   90.00
#
_symmetry.space_group_name_H-M   'P 1'
#
loop_
_entity.id
_entity.type
_entity.pdbx_description
1 polymer ?
#
loop_
_entity_poly.entity_id
_entity_poly.type
_entity_poly.pdbx_seq_one_letter_code
_entity_poly.pdbx_strand_id
1 'polypeptide(L)'
;MCVCERERMLSFSIATLIYFRVAENIVGSIHHHLFHFKIDLDIKGQINRYETLDLALDERKWPWHKSGQETFQQLSFSHTLKETELQAVYRYNFSTPKYHIVYNNQERNKFGAHRAYRLSVEGFSKVLFPDDSPVLSSRKWCKYQIAVTHRKDEEESSSSIFSMFDGQSPHVDFDRFLQDDESLVDQDLVFWVTAGFHHIPHTEDIPNTPTVGTQATISLMPYNYFPECPSVGSRDAVRADVIKDSVVFQDYGLSVNSRCLPTKFDFSYLLQNKSHLFP
;
A
#
# COMPACT_ATOMS: atom_id res chain seq x y z
N MET A 1 -21.24 57.35 9.09
CA MET A 1 -21.84 57.40 7.73
C MET A 1 -20.71 57.11 6.75
N CYS A 2 -20.66 56.04 5.96
CA CYS A 2 -21.71 55.12 5.52
C CYS A 2 -21.40 53.67 5.89
N VAL A 3 -22.43 53.02 6.42
CA VAL A 3 -22.60 51.57 6.49
C VAL A 3 -23.10 51.11 5.12
N CYS A 4 -22.58 50.01 4.60
CA CYS A 4 -23.28 49.16 3.64
C CYS A 4 -22.85 47.72 3.85
N GLU A 5 -23.60 47.04 4.72
CA GLU A 5 -23.81 45.59 4.68
C GLU A 5 -24.31 45.17 3.30
N ARG A 6 -23.90 43.97 2.88
CA ARG A 6 -24.83 43.01 2.27
C ARG A 6 -24.29 41.60 2.48
N GLU A 7 -24.60 41.05 3.65
CA GLU A 7 -24.94 39.64 3.75
C GLU A 7 -26.09 39.38 2.76
N ARG A 8 -25.75 38.89 1.57
CA ARG A 8 -26.72 38.12 0.79
C ARG A 8 -26.61 36.69 1.28
N MET A 9 -27.47 36.38 2.24
CA MET A 9 -27.94 35.03 2.53
C MET A 9 -28.63 34.51 1.27
N LEU A 10 -27.82 34.07 0.31
CA LEU A 10 -28.26 33.27 -0.82
C LEU A 10 -28.57 31.90 -0.25
N SER A 11 -29.86 31.65 0.00
CA SER A 11 -30.42 30.32 0.17
C SER A 11 -30.09 29.48 -1.06
N PHE A 12 -28.93 28.84 -1.05
CA PHE A 12 -28.51 27.83 -2.00
C PHE A 12 -28.03 26.62 -1.20
N SER A 13 -28.58 25.46 -1.54
CA SER A 13 -27.95 24.14 -1.53
C SER A 13 -26.48 24.18 -1.09
N ILE A 14 -26.12 23.46 -0.02
CA ILE A 14 -24.75 23.19 0.49
C ILE A 14 -23.67 23.78 -0.44
N ALA A 15 -23.16 24.97 -0.10
CA ALA A 15 -22.16 25.63 -0.93
C ALA A 15 -20.94 24.71 -1.12
N THR A 16 -20.63 24.38 -2.37
CA THR A 16 -19.45 23.56 -2.70
C THR A 16 -18.20 24.42 -2.59
N LEU A 17 -17.31 24.09 -1.65
CA LEU A 17 -16.05 24.78 -1.40
C LEU A 17 -14.89 24.07 -2.11
N ILE A 18 -13.91 24.84 -2.60
CA ILE A 18 -12.70 24.33 -3.27
C ILE A 18 -11.40 24.73 -2.57
N TYR A 19 -11.48 25.49 -1.47
CA TYR A 19 -10.33 25.89 -0.64
C TYR A 19 -10.78 26.34 0.76
N PHE A 20 -9.82 26.40 1.69
CA PHE A 20 -9.89 27.23 2.90
C PHE A 20 -8.94 28.43 2.79
N ARG A 21 -9.27 29.55 3.43
CA ARG A 21 -8.29 30.62 3.65
C ARG A 21 -7.41 30.22 4.83
N VAL A 22 -6.11 30.05 4.59
CA VAL A 22 -5.15 29.53 5.58
C VAL A 22 -4.26 30.61 6.19
N ALA A 23 -4.18 31.79 5.56
CA ALA A 23 -3.55 32.98 6.13
C ALA A 23 -4.10 34.27 5.48
N GLU A 24 -3.54 35.43 5.85
CA GLU A 24 -3.87 36.68 5.18
C GLU A 24 -3.49 36.61 3.69
N ASN A 25 -4.46 36.78 2.80
CA ASN A 25 -4.28 36.71 1.33
C ASN A 25 -3.75 35.36 0.80
N ILE A 26 -3.85 34.27 1.57
CA ILE A 26 -3.41 32.91 1.17
C ILE A 26 -4.59 31.93 1.28
N VAL A 27 -4.79 31.14 0.22
CA VAL A 27 -5.77 30.05 0.17
C VAL A 27 -5.07 28.70 0.00
N GLY A 28 -5.58 27.70 0.69
CA GLY A 28 -5.19 26.30 0.58
C GLY A 28 -6.09 25.58 -0.41
N SER A 29 -5.65 25.44 -1.66
CA SER A 29 -6.41 24.77 -2.72
C SER A 29 -6.46 23.26 -2.50
N ILE A 30 -7.64 22.66 -2.64
CA ILE A 30 -7.79 21.21 -2.63
C ILE A 30 -6.96 20.56 -3.75
N HIS A 31 -6.31 19.44 -3.43
CA HIS A 31 -5.54 18.66 -4.40
C HIS A 31 -5.48 17.18 -3.98
N HIS A 32 -5.01 16.33 -4.90
CA HIS A 32 -4.92 14.89 -4.70
C HIS A 32 -3.47 14.45 -4.93
N HIS A 33 -2.86 13.84 -3.91
CA HIS A 33 -1.55 13.21 -4.04
C HIS A 33 -1.75 11.75 -4.44
N LEU A 34 -1.03 11.31 -5.47
CA LEU A 34 -0.98 9.91 -5.90
C LEU A 34 0.46 9.57 -6.29
N PHE A 35 0.91 8.43 -5.80
CA PHE A 35 2.23 7.86 -6.04
C PHE A 35 2.04 6.46 -6.62
N HIS A 36 2.85 6.13 -7.63
CA HIS A 36 2.71 4.87 -8.36
C HIS A 36 4.01 4.08 -8.32
N PHE A 37 3.90 2.80 -7.99
CA PHE A 37 5.02 1.93 -7.72
C PHE A 37 4.95 0.73 -8.66
N LYS A 38 6.06 0.45 -9.33
CA LYS A 38 6.32 -0.83 -10.00
C LYS A 38 6.91 -1.78 -8.97
N ILE A 39 6.27 -2.93 -8.75
CA ILE A 39 6.70 -3.96 -7.83
C ILE A 39 6.83 -5.27 -8.59
N ASP A 40 8.07 -5.61 -8.92
CA ASP A 40 8.45 -6.81 -9.67
C ASP A 40 8.88 -7.90 -8.66
N LEU A 41 8.00 -8.88 -8.39
CA LEU A 41 8.17 -9.85 -7.30
C LEU A 41 8.47 -11.25 -7.85
N ASP A 42 9.71 -11.69 -7.68
CA ASP A 42 10.14 -13.05 -8.02
C ASP A 42 10.11 -13.99 -6.81
N ILE A 43 8.94 -14.56 -6.51
CA ILE A 43 8.79 -15.50 -5.40
C ILE A 43 9.44 -16.83 -5.78
N LYS A 44 10.67 -17.06 -5.31
CA LYS A 44 11.45 -18.28 -5.64
C LYS A 44 11.63 -18.48 -7.15
N GLY A 45 11.79 -17.38 -7.89
CA GLY A 45 11.88 -17.35 -9.35
C GLY A 45 10.71 -16.59 -9.98
N GLN A 46 10.82 -16.37 -11.28
CA GLN A 46 9.91 -15.50 -12.05
C GLN A 46 8.52 -16.11 -12.26
N ILE A 47 8.41 -17.44 -12.36
CA ILE A 47 7.15 -18.13 -12.65
C ILE A 47 6.23 -18.12 -11.41
N ASN A 48 5.29 -17.18 -11.37
CA ASN A 48 4.43 -16.89 -10.22
C ASN A 48 2.94 -16.89 -10.62
N ARG A 49 2.08 -16.90 -9.60
CA ARG A 49 0.64 -16.75 -9.69
C ARG A 49 0.17 -15.69 -8.72
N TYR A 50 -0.90 -15.02 -9.09
CA TYR A 50 -1.57 -14.04 -8.26
C TYR A 50 -2.98 -14.51 -7.91
N GLU A 51 -3.30 -14.50 -6.62
CA GLU A 51 -4.66 -14.77 -6.13
C GLU A 51 -5.09 -13.75 -5.08
N THR A 52 -6.40 -13.69 -4.87
CA THR A 52 -6.97 -13.01 -3.71
C THR A 52 -7.54 -14.01 -2.72
N LEU A 53 -7.32 -13.78 -1.42
CA LEU A 53 -8.08 -14.44 -0.37
C LEU A 53 -9.23 -13.53 0.01
N ASP A 54 -10.42 -13.87 -0.47
CA ASP A 54 -11.60 -13.02 -0.36
C ASP A 54 -12.33 -13.35 0.94
N LEU A 55 -12.43 -12.38 1.85
CA LEU A 55 -13.10 -12.58 3.13
C LEU A 55 -14.62 -12.59 2.94
N ALA A 56 -15.29 -13.56 3.54
CA ALA A 56 -16.74 -13.72 3.45
C ALA A 56 -17.32 -14.21 4.77
N LEU A 57 -18.62 -13.94 4.97
CA LEU A 57 -19.40 -14.56 6.02
C LEU A 57 -20.04 -15.83 5.46
N ASP A 58 -19.82 -16.96 6.13
CA ASP A 58 -20.38 -18.25 5.75
C ASP A 58 -21.37 -18.73 6.82
N GLU A 59 -22.49 -19.30 6.40
CA GLU A 59 -23.47 -19.91 7.29
C GLU A 59 -23.24 -21.41 7.35
N ARG A 60 -22.69 -21.89 8.47
CA ARG A 60 -22.32 -23.30 8.62
C ARG A 60 -23.17 -24.01 9.66
N LYS A 61 -23.46 -25.27 9.34
CA LYS A 61 -23.92 -26.27 10.30
C LYS A 61 -22.76 -27.18 10.66
N TRP A 62 -22.37 -27.17 11.91
CA TRP A 62 -21.25 -27.98 12.36
C TRP A 62 -21.64 -29.46 12.49
N PRO A 63 -20.76 -30.41 12.11
CA PRO A 63 -21.06 -31.85 12.17
C PRO A 63 -21.39 -32.37 13.57
N TRP A 64 -20.92 -31.70 14.62
CA TRP A 64 -21.20 -32.06 16.02
C TRP A 64 -22.48 -31.42 16.58
N HIS A 65 -23.16 -30.57 15.82
CA HIS A 65 -24.46 -30.04 16.21
C HIS A 65 -25.58 -31.02 15.86
N LYS A 66 -26.51 -31.21 16.81
CA LYS A 66 -27.65 -32.11 16.63
C LYS A 66 -28.60 -31.57 15.56
N SER A 67 -29.34 -32.46 14.90
CA SER A 67 -30.40 -32.05 13.97
C SER A 67 -31.42 -31.15 14.68
N GLY A 68 -31.73 -30.00 14.09
CA GLY A 68 -32.63 -28.98 14.66
C GLY A 68 -31.97 -27.81 15.37
N GLN A 69 -30.63 -27.77 15.50
CA GLN A 69 -29.91 -26.60 16.01
C GLN A 69 -29.58 -25.60 14.90
N GLU A 70 -29.49 -24.32 15.28
CA GLU A 70 -29.29 -23.16 14.39
C GLU A 70 -27.97 -23.22 13.60
N THR A 71 -27.98 -22.59 12.43
CA THR A 71 -26.75 -22.30 11.67
C THR A 71 -25.98 -21.19 12.36
N PHE A 72 -24.65 -21.24 12.27
CA PHE A 72 -23.79 -20.19 12.81
C PHE A 72 -23.10 -19.44 11.68
N GLN A 73 -23.01 -18.13 11.85
CA GLN A 73 -22.21 -17.27 10.98
C GLN A 73 -20.74 -17.39 11.38
N GLN A 74 -19.88 -17.65 10.39
CA GLN A 74 -18.44 -17.77 10.59
C GLN A 74 -17.71 -16.96 9.52
N LEU A 75 -16.66 -16.25 9.94
CA LEU A 75 -15.71 -15.67 8.98
C LEU A 75 -14.97 -16.78 8.24
N SER A 76 -14.98 -16.69 6.92
CA SER A 76 -14.31 -17.59 6.01
C SER A 76 -13.54 -16.80 4.97
N PHE A 77 -12.76 -17.50 4.16
CA PHE A 77 -12.16 -16.92 2.97
C PHE A 77 -12.20 -17.92 1.81
N SER A 78 -12.22 -17.41 0.59
CA SER A 78 -12.08 -18.20 -0.64
C SER A 78 -10.85 -17.77 -1.42
N HIS A 79 -10.17 -18.73 -2.04
CA HIS A 79 -9.12 -18.46 -3.00
C HIS A 79 -9.73 -18.09 -4.34
N THR A 80 -9.34 -16.94 -4.88
CA THR A 80 -9.74 -16.51 -6.22
C THR A 80 -8.49 -16.23 -7.03
N LEU A 81 -8.11 -17.17 -7.89
CA LEU A 81 -7.01 -17.00 -8.85
C LEU A 81 -7.35 -15.87 -9.82
N LYS A 82 -6.35 -15.08 -10.22
CA LYS A 82 -6.47 -14.08 -11.28
C LYS A 82 -5.76 -14.61 -12.50
N GLU A 83 -6.54 -14.98 -13.50
CA GLU A 83 -6.03 -15.69 -14.67
C GLU A 83 -5.52 -14.75 -15.75
N THR A 84 -6.05 -13.52 -15.80
CA THR A 84 -5.70 -12.50 -16.80
C THR A 84 -5.50 -11.13 -16.16
N GLU A 85 -4.86 -10.22 -16.89
CA GLU A 85 -4.58 -8.86 -16.47
C GLU A 85 -5.84 -8.08 -16.08
N LEU A 86 -6.91 -8.15 -16.88
CA LEU A 86 -8.15 -7.43 -16.59
C LEU A 86 -8.86 -7.95 -15.32
N GLN A 87 -8.67 -9.23 -14.96
CA GLN A 87 -9.17 -9.77 -13.68
C GLN A 87 -8.36 -9.26 -12.47
N ALA A 88 -7.13 -8.81 -12.70
CA ALA A 88 -6.17 -8.35 -11.70
C ALA A 88 -6.09 -6.81 -11.57
N VAL A 89 -7.06 -6.09 -12.15
CA VAL A 89 -7.21 -4.65 -11.98
C VAL A 89 -8.20 -4.34 -10.84
N TYR A 90 -7.80 -3.47 -9.92
CA TYR A 90 -8.59 -3.14 -8.74
C TYR A 90 -8.87 -1.65 -8.62
N ARG A 91 -10.16 -1.36 -8.49
CA ARG A 91 -10.68 -0.16 -7.85
C ARG A 91 -11.06 -0.55 -6.43
N TYR A 92 -10.33 -0.02 -5.44
CA TYR A 92 -10.46 -0.49 -4.07
C TYR A 92 -11.91 -0.32 -3.56
N ASN A 93 -12.44 -1.38 -2.95
CA ASN A 93 -13.80 -1.44 -2.42
C ASN A 93 -13.78 -1.97 -0.98
N PHE A 94 -14.07 -1.07 -0.03
CA PHE A 94 -14.13 -1.40 1.40
C PHE A 94 -15.19 -2.46 1.74
N SER A 95 -16.22 -2.63 0.91
CA SER A 95 -17.28 -3.62 1.14
C SER A 95 -16.87 -5.05 0.79
N THR A 96 -15.73 -5.25 0.12
CA THR A 96 -15.24 -6.58 -0.31
C THR A 96 -13.77 -6.76 0.09
N PRO A 97 -13.47 -6.86 1.39
CA PRO A 97 -12.10 -6.95 1.88
C PRO A 97 -11.43 -8.25 1.42
N LYS A 98 -10.14 -8.16 1.09
CA LYS A 98 -9.38 -9.27 0.54
C LYS A 98 -7.90 -9.13 0.82
N TYR A 99 -7.18 -10.24 0.79
CA TYR A 99 -5.72 -10.25 0.80
C TYR A 99 -5.21 -10.47 -0.61
N HIS A 100 -4.16 -9.74 -1.00
CA HIS A 100 -3.50 -9.89 -2.28
C HIS A 100 -2.25 -10.77 -2.09
N ILE A 101 -2.24 -11.96 -2.71
CA ILE A 101 -1.22 -12.98 -2.49
C ILE A 101 -0.52 -13.32 -3.80
N VAL A 102 0.80 -13.17 -3.82
CA VAL A 102 1.66 -13.58 -4.94
C VAL A 102 2.44 -14.80 -4.51
N TYR A 103 2.39 -15.88 -5.27
CA TYR A 103 2.97 -17.14 -4.86
C TYR A 103 3.55 -17.92 -6.03
N ASN A 104 4.43 -18.87 -5.72
CA ASN A 104 4.95 -19.81 -6.69
C ASN A 104 4.21 -21.15 -6.58
N ASN A 105 3.63 -21.61 -7.69
CA ASN A 105 2.81 -22.82 -7.73
C ASN A 105 3.61 -24.13 -7.63
N GLN A 106 4.93 -24.10 -7.78
CA GLN A 106 5.80 -25.27 -7.62
C GLN A 106 6.43 -25.34 -6.22
N GLU A 107 6.40 -24.22 -5.49
CA GLU A 107 7.08 -24.09 -4.21
C GLU A 107 6.09 -24.20 -3.04
N ARG A 108 6.30 -25.20 -2.18
CA ARG A 108 5.53 -25.39 -0.94
C ARG A 108 6.40 -25.24 0.30
N ASN A 109 5.76 -24.86 1.39
CA ASN A 109 6.37 -24.96 2.72
C ASN A 109 6.17 -26.36 3.33
N LYS A 110 6.71 -26.58 4.53
CA LYS A 110 6.64 -27.88 5.23
C LYS A 110 5.22 -28.38 5.55
N PHE A 111 4.22 -27.51 5.44
CA PHE A 111 2.81 -27.81 5.71
C PHE A 111 1.97 -27.92 4.43
N GLY A 112 2.59 -27.86 3.25
CA GLY A 112 1.90 -27.99 1.97
C GLY A 112 1.21 -26.71 1.48
N ALA A 113 1.41 -25.56 2.15
CA ALA A 113 0.94 -24.27 1.64
C ALA A 113 1.94 -23.67 0.65
N HIS A 114 1.45 -22.91 -0.33
CA HIS A 114 2.27 -22.18 -1.29
C HIS A 114 3.16 -21.16 -0.58
N ARG A 115 4.42 -21.06 -1.00
CA ARG A 115 5.30 -19.99 -0.54
C ARG A 115 4.89 -18.71 -1.26
N ALA A 116 4.54 -17.68 -0.49
CA ALA A 116 3.95 -16.48 -1.02
C ALA A 116 4.45 -15.21 -0.32
N TYR A 117 4.23 -14.07 -0.95
CA TYR A 117 4.22 -12.77 -0.29
C TYR A 117 2.83 -12.15 -0.38
N ARG A 118 2.43 -11.50 0.69
CA ARG A 118 1.23 -10.67 0.75
C ARG A 118 1.59 -9.23 0.44
N LEU A 119 0.91 -8.65 -0.54
CA LEU A 119 0.88 -7.22 -0.78
C LEU A 119 -0.21 -6.59 0.10
N SER A 120 0.18 -5.64 0.95
CA SER A 120 -0.75 -4.84 1.76
C SER A 120 -0.48 -3.36 1.53
N VAL A 121 -1.53 -2.60 1.26
CA VAL A 121 -1.42 -1.17 0.97
C VAL A 121 -2.31 -0.40 1.92
N GLU A 122 -1.73 0.57 2.60
CA GLU A 122 -2.42 1.55 3.44
C GLU A 122 -2.31 2.91 2.74
N GLY A 123 -3.44 3.55 2.44
CA GLY A 123 -3.47 4.78 1.64
C GLY A 123 -4.00 4.57 0.21
N PHE A 124 -4.96 3.67 0.01
CA PHE A 124 -5.73 3.69 -1.22
C PHE A 124 -6.64 4.92 -1.26
N SER A 125 -6.46 5.74 -2.29
CA SER A 125 -7.32 6.89 -2.57
C SER A 125 -7.86 6.81 -3.98
N LYS A 126 -9.18 6.99 -4.11
CA LYS A 126 -9.88 6.95 -5.39
C LYS A 126 -9.75 8.30 -6.10
N VAL A 127 -9.39 8.25 -7.39
CA VAL A 127 -9.53 9.40 -8.30
C VAL A 127 -11.01 9.71 -8.51
N LEU A 128 -11.39 10.98 -8.32
CA LEU A 128 -12.76 11.44 -8.49
C LEU A 128 -13.05 11.95 -9.91
N PHE A 129 -12.01 12.23 -10.70
CA PHE A 129 -12.18 12.58 -12.11
C PHE A 129 -12.78 11.41 -12.89
N PRO A 130 -13.69 11.67 -13.84
CA PRO A 130 -14.14 10.67 -14.81
C PRO A 130 -12.97 10.04 -15.57
N ASP A 131 -13.12 8.80 -16.01
CA ASP A 131 -12.06 8.04 -16.69
C ASP A 131 -11.63 8.68 -18.03
N ASP A 132 -12.51 9.46 -18.66
CA ASP A 132 -12.30 10.21 -19.90
C ASP A 132 -11.81 11.66 -19.66
N SER A 133 -11.55 12.04 -18.40
CA SER A 133 -11.05 13.36 -18.08
C SER A 133 -9.68 13.61 -18.73
N PRO A 134 -9.49 14.73 -19.45
CA PRO A 134 -8.20 15.09 -20.04
C PRO A 134 -7.08 15.21 -19.00
N VAL A 135 -7.41 15.44 -17.73
CA VAL A 135 -6.45 15.49 -16.62
C VAL A 135 -5.74 14.16 -16.43
N LEU A 136 -6.43 13.05 -16.70
CA LEU A 136 -5.92 11.69 -16.51
C LEU A 136 -5.20 11.13 -17.74
N SER A 137 -5.32 11.76 -18.91
CA SER A 137 -4.82 11.21 -20.18
C SER A 137 -3.35 10.80 -20.13
N SER A 138 -2.47 11.56 -19.48
CA SER A 138 -1.04 11.22 -19.31
C SER A 138 -0.68 10.49 -18.01
N ARG A 139 -1.69 10.16 -17.19
CA ARG A 139 -1.57 9.60 -15.84
C ARG A 139 -2.65 8.54 -15.60
N LYS A 140 -2.92 7.70 -16.60
CA LYS A 140 -4.03 6.73 -16.54
C LYS A 140 -3.86 5.67 -15.46
N TRP A 141 -2.62 5.38 -15.06
CA TRP A 141 -2.31 4.57 -13.88
C TRP A 141 -3.03 5.02 -12.61
N CYS A 142 -3.36 6.32 -12.46
CA CYS A 142 -4.09 6.85 -11.32
C CYS A 142 -5.49 6.23 -11.13
N LYS A 143 -6.08 5.67 -12.19
CA LYS A 143 -7.40 5.03 -12.16
C LYS A 143 -7.44 3.75 -11.33
N TYR A 144 -6.27 3.13 -11.11
CA TYR A 144 -6.13 1.79 -10.56
C TYR A 144 -5.36 1.85 -9.25
N GLN A 145 -5.91 1.26 -8.19
CA GLN A 145 -5.19 1.10 -6.93
C GLN A 145 -4.16 -0.03 -7.01
N ILE A 146 -4.52 -1.11 -7.70
CA ILE A 146 -3.62 -2.20 -8.10
C ILE A 146 -3.97 -2.56 -9.54
N ALA A 147 -2.96 -2.78 -10.37
CA ALA A 147 -3.06 -3.54 -11.61
C ALA A 147 -1.90 -4.54 -11.65
N VAL A 148 -2.10 -5.70 -12.25
CA VAL A 148 -1.04 -6.72 -12.40
C VAL A 148 -0.91 -7.03 -13.87
N THR A 149 0.32 -6.97 -14.38
CA THR A 149 0.63 -7.27 -15.77
C THR A 149 1.65 -8.40 -15.87
N HIS A 150 1.69 -9.05 -17.02
CA HIS A 150 2.84 -9.85 -17.39
C HIS A 150 4.05 -8.94 -17.61
N ARG A 151 5.22 -9.34 -17.09
CA ARG A 151 6.46 -8.55 -17.17
C ARG A 151 6.98 -8.49 -18.61
N LYS A 152 7.10 -7.28 -19.16
CA LYS A 152 7.74 -7.03 -20.47
C LYS A 152 8.89 -6.02 -20.34
N ASP A 153 9.94 -6.20 -21.14
CA ASP A 153 11.08 -5.27 -21.18
C ASP A 153 10.68 -3.89 -21.72
N GLU A 154 9.75 -3.87 -22.68
CA GLU A 154 9.21 -2.65 -23.30
C GLU A 154 8.29 -1.86 -22.36
N GLU A 155 7.78 -2.49 -21.29
CA GLU A 155 6.92 -1.89 -20.26
C GLU A 155 7.74 -1.50 -19.02
N GLU A 156 8.87 -0.83 -19.26
CA GLU A 156 9.83 -0.48 -18.22
C GLU A 156 9.21 0.41 -17.12
N SER A 157 8.40 1.39 -17.52
CA SER A 157 7.82 2.42 -16.65
C SER A 157 6.36 2.70 -16.98
N SER A 158 5.55 3.04 -15.98
CA SER A 158 4.13 3.40 -16.14
C SER A 158 3.88 4.87 -16.54
N SER A 159 4.94 5.67 -16.67
CA SER A 159 4.88 7.08 -17.01
C SER A 159 6.20 7.53 -17.64
N SER A 160 6.30 8.79 -18.04
CA SER A 160 7.51 9.35 -18.64
C SER A 160 7.72 10.78 -18.17
N ILE A 161 8.98 11.24 -18.16
CA ILE A 161 9.29 12.67 -17.96
C ILE A 161 8.60 13.57 -18.99
N PHE A 162 8.22 13.02 -20.15
CA PHE A 162 7.54 13.76 -21.21
C PHE A 162 6.02 13.88 -20.99
N SER A 163 5.43 13.06 -20.11
CA SER A 163 3.98 13.03 -19.83
C SER A 163 3.42 14.33 -19.26
N MET A 164 4.29 15.21 -18.74
CA MET A 164 3.91 16.53 -18.24
C MET A 164 3.78 17.59 -19.34
N PHE A 165 4.41 17.39 -20.50
CA PHE A 165 4.42 18.37 -21.59
C PHE A 165 3.35 18.10 -22.65
N ASP A 166 2.94 16.84 -22.83
CA ASP A 166 1.81 16.47 -23.67
C ASP A 166 0.87 15.51 -22.92
N GLY A 167 -0.22 16.08 -22.43
CA GLY A 167 -1.28 15.34 -21.77
C GLY A 167 -2.13 14.50 -22.71
N GLN A 168 -2.27 14.91 -23.98
CA GLN A 168 -3.20 14.32 -24.93
C GLN A 168 -2.59 13.13 -25.67
N SER A 169 -1.30 13.21 -25.99
CA SER A 169 -0.53 12.14 -26.63
C SER A 169 0.67 11.77 -25.76
N PRO A 170 0.45 11.17 -24.58
CA PRO A 170 1.53 10.83 -23.67
C PRO A 170 2.48 9.80 -24.30
N HIS A 171 3.78 9.96 -24.01
CA HIS A 171 4.80 9.01 -24.48
C HIS A 171 4.56 7.58 -23.97
N VAL A 172 4.11 7.46 -22.72
CA VAL A 172 3.72 6.20 -22.09
C VAL A 172 2.23 6.27 -21.75
N ASP A 173 1.47 5.29 -22.23
CA ASP A 173 0.05 5.13 -21.94
C ASP A 173 -0.16 3.82 -21.18
N PHE A 174 -0.36 3.93 -19.86
CA PHE A 174 -0.49 2.76 -18.97
C PHE A 174 -1.67 1.85 -19.34
N ASP A 175 -2.77 2.38 -19.89
CA ASP A 175 -3.90 1.54 -20.28
C ASP A 175 -3.50 0.53 -21.39
N ARG A 176 -2.41 0.79 -22.14
CA ARG A 176 -1.91 -0.15 -23.16
C ARG A 176 -1.32 -1.42 -22.58
N PHE A 177 -0.85 -1.40 -21.32
CA PHE A 177 -0.30 -2.58 -20.65
C PHE A 177 -1.39 -3.58 -20.24
N LEU A 178 -2.67 -3.19 -20.35
CA LEU A 178 -3.83 -3.98 -19.96
C LEU A 178 -4.73 -4.34 -21.15
N GLN A 179 -4.38 -3.87 -22.36
CA GLN A 179 -5.25 -3.99 -23.55
C GLN A 179 -5.17 -5.37 -24.20
N ASP A 180 -4.04 -6.06 -24.04
CA ASP A 180 -3.80 -7.40 -24.54
C ASP A 180 -4.33 -8.50 -23.62
N ASP A 181 -4.73 -8.16 -22.38
CA ASP A 181 -5.36 -9.04 -21.39
C ASP A 181 -4.62 -10.39 -21.25
N GLU A 182 -3.29 -10.30 -21.13
CA GLU A 182 -2.44 -11.49 -21.13
C GLU A 182 -2.75 -12.40 -19.95
N SER A 183 -2.39 -13.69 -20.09
CA SER A 183 -2.52 -14.61 -18.97
C SER A 183 -1.48 -14.29 -17.89
N LEU A 184 -1.90 -14.36 -16.63
CA LEU A 184 -1.05 -14.19 -15.45
C LEU A 184 -0.72 -15.53 -14.76
N VAL A 185 -1.16 -16.65 -15.31
CA VAL A 185 -0.97 -17.95 -14.68
C VAL A 185 0.43 -18.47 -15.00
N ASP A 186 1.24 -18.67 -13.94
CA ASP A 186 2.62 -19.17 -14.05
C ASP A 186 3.47 -18.29 -14.98
N GLN A 187 3.39 -16.97 -14.79
CA GLN A 187 4.17 -15.96 -15.54
C GLN A 187 5.01 -15.11 -14.60
N ASP A 188 5.90 -14.31 -15.18
CA ASP A 188 6.60 -13.21 -14.50
C ASP A 188 5.64 -12.02 -14.31
N LEU A 189 5.42 -11.59 -13.07
CA LEU A 189 4.31 -10.70 -12.71
C LEU A 189 4.81 -9.36 -12.16
N VAL A 190 4.31 -8.27 -12.73
CA VAL A 190 4.55 -6.92 -12.21
C VAL A 190 3.28 -6.36 -11.57
N PHE A 191 3.38 -5.95 -10.31
CA PHE A 191 2.33 -5.23 -9.61
C PHE A 191 2.54 -3.73 -9.74
N TRP A 192 1.55 -3.06 -10.29
CA TRP A 192 1.47 -1.61 -10.43
C TRP A 192 0.54 -1.07 -9.35
N VAL A 193 1.11 -0.47 -8.31
CA VAL A 193 0.37 -0.07 -7.11
C VAL A 193 0.30 1.44 -7.00
N THR A 194 -0.92 1.97 -6.86
CA THR A 194 -1.15 3.40 -6.62
C THR A 194 -1.61 3.63 -5.20
N ALA A 195 -0.89 4.48 -4.46
CA ALA A 195 -1.28 4.92 -3.12
C ALA A 195 -1.23 6.46 -3.03
N GLY A 196 -2.01 7.04 -2.13
CA GLY A 196 -2.13 8.49 -1.99
C GLY A 196 -3.30 8.92 -1.11
N PHE A 197 -3.62 10.22 -1.15
CA PHE A 197 -4.66 10.81 -0.31
C PHE A 197 -5.13 12.15 -0.87
N HIS A 198 -6.40 12.48 -0.64
CA HIS A 198 -6.94 13.82 -0.90
C HIS A 198 -6.46 14.77 0.20
N HIS A 199 -6.00 15.94 -0.20
CA HIS A 199 -5.51 16.97 0.71
C HIS A 199 -6.36 18.23 0.56
N ILE A 200 -7.03 18.59 1.65
CA ILE A 200 -7.75 19.87 1.80
C ILE A 200 -6.90 20.68 2.78
N PRO A 201 -6.04 21.60 2.30
CA PRO A 201 -5.10 22.26 3.18
C PRO A 201 -5.81 23.14 4.22
N HIS A 202 -5.21 23.20 5.41
CA HIS A 202 -5.74 23.87 6.58
C HIS A 202 -4.65 24.71 7.27
N THR A 203 -5.00 25.44 8.34
CA THR A 203 -4.10 26.40 8.99
C THR A 203 -2.81 25.77 9.55
N GLU A 204 -2.88 24.52 9.98
CA GLU A 204 -1.78 23.72 10.53
C GLU A 204 -0.81 23.22 9.44
N ASP A 205 -1.12 23.43 8.15
CA ASP A 205 -0.19 23.22 7.03
C ASP A 205 0.79 24.38 6.82
N ILE A 206 0.67 25.46 7.61
CA ILE A 206 1.58 26.61 7.57
C ILE A 206 2.55 26.54 8.77
N PRO A 207 3.87 26.64 8.55
CA PRO A 207 4.54 26.93 7.27
C PRO A 207 4.68 25.74 6.32
N ASN A 208 4.63 24.51 6.85
CA ASN A 208 4.78 23.28 6.07
C ASN A 208 3.74 22.25 6.54
N THR A 209 3.22 21.46 5.59
CA THR A 209 2.40 20.29 5.89
C THR A 209 3.16 19.27 6.76
N PRO A 210 2.57 18.79 7.87
CA PRO A 210 3.20 17.79 8.71
C PRO A 210 3.23 16.41 8.04
N THR A 211 4.22 15.60 8.41
CA THR A 211 4.33 14.21 7.97
C THR A 211 3.37 13.27 8.70
N VAL A 212 2.86 13.68 9.87
CA VAL A 212 1.95 12.87 10.69
C VAL A 212 0.57 12.87 10.06
N GLY A 213 0.02 11.68 9.77
CA GLY A 213 -1.32 11.53 9.20
C GLY A 213 -1.39 11.66 7.67
N THR A 214 -0.26 11.95 7.00
CA THR A 214 -0.14 12.02 5.54
C THR A 214 0.61 10.82 4.95
N GLN A 215 0.74 9.74 5.72
CA GLN A 215 1.48 8.56 5.31
C GLN A 215 0.66 7.68 4.37
N ALA A 216 1.33 7.12 3.37
CA ALA A 216 0.88 5.96 2.61
C ALA A 216 1.95 4.87 2.72
N THR A 217 1.53 3.63 2.92
CA THR A 217 2.42 2.50 3.19
C THR A 217 2.14 1.37 2.23
N ILE A 218 3.18 0.83 1.59
CA ILE A 218 3.12 -0.44 0.86
C ILE A 218 4.00 -1.43 1.60
N SER A 219 3.41 -2.53 2.04
CA SER A 219 4.07 -3.59 2.80
C SER A 219 4.06 -4.88 2.01
N LEU A 220 5.26 -5.42 1.79
CA LEU A 220 5.49 -6.75 1.22
C LEU A 220 5.85 -7.71 2.35
N MET A 221 4.93 -8.59 2.71
CA MET A 221 5.08 -9.45 3.88
C MET A 221 5.16 -10.92 3.48
N PRO A 222 6.13 -11.70 3.99
CA PRO A 222 6.14 -13.14 3.79
C PRO A 222 4.81 -13.77 4.25
N TYR A 223 4.21 -14.60 3.41
CA TYR A 223 2.95 -15.28 3.71
C TYR A 223 3.10 -16.76 3.40
N ASN A 224 3.15 -17.60 4.44
CA ASN A 224 3.50 -19.03 4.32
C ASN A 224 4.86 -19.33 3.65
N TYR A 225 5.68 -18.31 3.39
CA TYR A 225 6.98 -18.43 2.70
C TYR A 225 8.02 -19.22 3.50
N PHE A 226 8.06 -18.96 4.82
CA PHE A 226 8.97 -19.58 5.77
C PHE A 226 8.24 -20.65 6.60
N PRO A 227 8.96 -21.64 7.16
CA PRO A 227 8.37 -22.65 8.02
C PRO A 227 7.94 -22.12 9.40
N GLU A 228 8.42 -20.93 9.80
CA GLU A 228 8.08 -20.17 11.00
C GLU A 228 8.51 -18.71 10.82
N CYS A 229 8.24 -17.84 11.80
CA CYS A 229 8.67 -16.45 11.76
C CYS A 229 10.21 -16.35 11.77
N PRO A 230 10.86 -15.73 10.76
CA PRO A 230 12.32 -15.62 10.72
C PRO A 230 12.94 -14.89 11.91
N SER A 231 12.19 -14.00 12.59
CA SER A 231 12.71 -13.25 13.74
C SER A 231 12.97 -14.11 14.98
N VAL A 232 12.46 -15.34 15.03
CA VAL A 232 12.74 -16.29 16.13
C VAL A 232 14.23 -16.64 16.21
N GLY A 233 14.95 -16.60 15.08
CA GLY A 233 16.39 -16.80 15.03
C GLY A 233 17.21 -15.55 15.39
N SER A 234 16.58 -14.43 15.77
CA SER A 234 17.29 -13.20 16.11
C SER A 234 18.14 -13.38 17.35
N ARG A 235 19.39 -12.93 17.29
CA ARG A 235 20.27 -12.83 18.47
C ARG A 235 19.85 -11.70 19.41
N ASP A 236 19.01 -10.79 18.93
CA ASP A 236 18.45 -9.67 19.70
C ASP A 236 17.21 -10.04 20.51
N ALA A 237 16.79 -11.31 20.45
CA ALA A 237 15.74 -11.83 21.31
C ALA A 237 16.23 -11.95 22.77
N VAL A 238 15.33 -11.78 23.72
CA VAL A 238 15.58 -12.04 25.14
C VAL A 238 14.52 -12.98 25.66
N ARG A 239 14.93 -14.04 26.35
CA ARG A 239 14.02 -14.97 27.05
C ARG A 239 14.24 -14.86 28.55
N ALA A 240 13.15 -14.75 29.31
CA ALA A 240 13.16 -14.74 30.76
C ALA A 240 12.41 -15.97 31.29
N ASP A 241 13.11 -16.84 32.02
CA ASP A 241 12.55 -18.02 32.66
C ASP A 241 12.46 -17.79 34.18
N VAL A 242 11.27 -18.01 34.75
CA VAL A 242 11.07 -17.95 36.20
C VAL A 242 11.31 -19.34 36.77
N ILE A 243 12.40 -19.50 37.54
CA ILE A 243 12.78 -20.75 38.20
C ILE A 243 12.74 -20.52 39.71
N LYS A 244 11.75 -21.14 40.37
CA LYS A 244 11.38 -20.87 41.77
C LYS A 244 11.07 -19.37 41.97
N ASP A 245 11.86 -18.68 42.78
CA ASP A 245 11.75 -17.24 43.07
C ASP A 245 12.82 -16.39 42.35
N SER A 246 13.46 -16.96 41.31
CA SER A 246 14.52 -16.29 40.53
C SER A 246 14.17 -16.20 39.05
N VAL A 247 14.61 -15.13 38.39
CA VAL A 247 14.48 -14.96 36.94
C VAL A 247 15.84 -15.16 36.28
N VAL A 248 15.91 -16.12 35.36
CA VAL A 248 17.09 -16.38 34.53
C VAL A 248 16.86 -15.77 33.16
N PHE A 249 17.77 -14.92 32.72
CA PHE A 249 17.72 -14.30 31.40
C PHE A 249 18.67 -15.02 30.44
N GLN A 250 18.18 -15.31 29.23
CA GLN A 250 18.97 -15.75 28.09
C GLN A 250 18.96 -14.65 27.03
N ASP A 251 20.13 -14.10 26.74
CA ASP A 251 20.35 -12.99 25.79
C ASP A 251 21.08 -13.43 24.51
N TYR A 252 21.22 -14.75 24.30
CA TYR A 252 21.84 -15.37 23.13
C TYR A 252 23.20 -14.77 22.72
N GLY A 253 23.99 -14.37 23.73
CA GLY A 253 25.35 -13.87 23.55
C GLY A 253 25.43 -12.36 23.30
N LEU A 254 24.36 -11.62 23.59
CA LEU A 254 24.36 -10.15 23.66
C LEU A 254 24.84 -9.60 25.01
N SER A 255 25.44 -10.41 25.89
CA SER A 255 25.89 -9.92 27.20
C SER A 255 26.95 -8.83 27.04
N VAL A 256 26.52 -7.58 27.00
CA VAL A 256 27.40 -6.42 26.91
C VAL A 256 27.55 -5.86 28.32
N ASN A 257 28.59 -6.32 29.03
CA ASN A 257 29.03 -5.72 30.30
C ASN A 257 29.56 -4.28 30.15
N SER A 258 29.54 -3.71 28.94
CA SER A 258 30.03 -2.36 28.66
C SER A 258 28.89 -1.38 28.44
N ARG A 259 28.70 -0.48 29.41
CA ARG A 259 27.95 0.77 29.21
C ARG A 259 28.88 1.76 28.54
N CYS A 260 28.98 1.74 27.21
CA CYS A 260 29.63 2.78 26.45
C CYS A 260 28.56 3.70 25.85
N LEU A 261 28.64 5.00 26.16
CA LEU A 261 27.95 6.00 25.36
C LEU A 261 28.91 6.41 24.24
N PRO A 262 28.45 6.53 22.99
CA PRO A 262 29.28 7.15 21.97
C PRO A 262 29.63 8.57 22.42
N THR A 263 30.86 9.01 22.15
CA THR A 263 31.24 10.43 22.30
C THR A 263 30.20 11.28 21.59
N LYS A 264 29.74 12.33 22.27
CA LYS A 264 28.64 13.20 21.84
C LYS A 264 28.77 13.54 20.35
N PHE A 265 27.88 12.99 19.53
CA PHE A 265 27.87 13.23 18.08
C PHE A 265 27.31 14.62 17.82
N ASP A 266 28.10 15.49 17.21
CA ASP A 266 27.64 16.80 16.74
C ASP A 266 27.05 16.65 15.32
N PHE A 267 25.73 16.64 15.24
CA PHE A 267 25.00 16.55 13.97
C PHE A 267 25.25 17.78 13.09
N SER A 268 25.48 18.95 13.68
CA SER A 268 25.78 20.18 12.95
C SER A 268 27.14 20.11 12.25
N TYR A 269 28.13 19.45 12.87
CA TYR A 269 29.43 19.19 12.25
C TYR A 269 29.30 18.31 10.99
N LEU A 270 28.50 17.24 11.02
CA LEU A 270 28.29 16.34 9.87
C LEU A 270 27.60 17.03 8.68
N LEU A 271 26.62 17.89 8.95
CA LEU A 271 25.92 18.67 7.92
C LEU A 271 26.84 19.72 7.28
N GLN A 272 27.71 20.36 8.08
CA GLN A 272 28.62 21.40 7.59
C GLN A 272 29.80 20.82 6.78
N ASN A 273 30.31 19.65 7.16
CA ASN A 273 31.50 19.06 6.54
C ASN A 273 31.24 18.12 5.36
N LYS A 274 30.08 18.21 4.70
CA LYS A 274 29.66 17.36 3.57
C LYS A 274 30.08 15.91 3.79
N SER A 275 29.26 15.17 4.53
CA SER A 275 29.46 13.74 4.71
C SER A 275 29.85 13.04 3.39
N HIS A 276 31.09 12.55 3.31
CA HIS A 276 31.50 11.46 2.42
C HIS A 276 30.87 10.12 2.89
N LEU A 277 29.62 10.15 3.37
CA LEU A 277 28.90 8.97 3.87
C LEU A 277 28.35 8.10 2.73
N PHE A 278 28.55 8.51 1.49
CA PHE A 278 28.41 7.68 0.30
C PHE A 278 29.60 7.96 -0.62
N PRO A 279 30.69 7.15 -0.57
CA PRO A 279 31.62 7.03 -1.67
C PRO A 279 30.96 6.41 -2.90
#